data_AF-A0A3B5MQF8-F1
#
_entry.id   AF-A0A3B5MQF8-F1
#
_cell.length_a   1.000
_cell.length_b   1.000
_cell.length_c   1.000
_cell.angle_alpha   90.00
_cell.angle_beta   90.00
_cell.angle_gamma   90.00
#
_symmetry.space_group_name_H-M   'P 1'
#
loop_
_entity.id
_entity.type
_entity.pdbx_description
1 polymer ?
#
loop_
_entity_poly.entity_id
_entity_poly.type
_entity_poly.pdbx_seq_one_letter_code
_entity_poly.pdbx_strand_id
1 'polypeptide(L)'
;MPSALAVFTCRPNSHPFQERHVYLDEPVKIGRSVARCRPAQNNATFDCKVLSRNHALVWFDHKTGKFYLQDTKSSNGTFINSQRLSRGSEESPPCEVLSGDIIQFGVDVTENTRKVTHGCIVSTIKLFLPDGMEARRRSDVIQTPLPLPIDKVAANTPSMYSQELFQLSQYLQEALHREQMLEQKLATLQRLLSTTQEASESSWQALIDEDRLLSRLEVMGSQLQAYSKVRAVKMKKYIQVFTVLFRSVHFIIIEVVNLDRSLSNTEDECTHLKEMSERGQEELQELANKYNAAVNEIKELTDKIKAAEGRQEELTLQGVTEKRELEMRIEEMEEKEQVLQARIEALQADNDFTNERLAALQGTHPHTHTHTHTHTHTHTELLLFTPTFSAYKSIHTPRQSSHSLQQRCASLQQDCDFLRAERRDLTDKLQHLEAELSSTRELSLVLSSSLESLEKRKEVLQDKLGSLENQHLEDASRLKTQLDQAQARTHTLQKEYEDTQSQLFDLRRRYEKTEQEKLNIHQELEQCRSSLKLLQDKTSSPSILQPVQAIFMGLVLALLYWCFGQLW
;
A
#
# COMPACT_ATOMS: atom_id res chain seq x y z
N MET A 1 -19.28 -18.76 -59.25
CA MET A 1 -20.32 -19.79 -59.39
C MET A 1 -21.61 -19.23 -58.84
N PRO A 2 -22.79 -19.64 -59.35
CA PRO A 2 -24.04 -19.54 -58.59
C PRO A 2 -23.88 -20.36 -57.30
N SER A 3 -24.28 -19.82 -56.15
CA SER A 3 -24.05 -20.42 -54.83
C SER A 3 -25.34 -20.41 -54.01
N ALA A 4 -25.69 -21.53 -53.40
CA ALA A 4 -26.85 -21.62 -52.51
C ALA A 4 -26.57 -20.85 -51.21
N LEU A 5 -27.53 -20.07 -50.72
CA LEU A 5 -27.33 -19.18 -49.57
C LEU A 5 -28.36 -19.45 -48.47
N ALA A 6 -27.87 -19.75 -47.26
CA ALA A 6 -28.67 -19.81 -46.04
C ALA A 6 -28.48 -18.54 -45.19
N VAL A 7 -29.56 -17.78 -45.04
CA VAL A 7 -29.59 -16.58 -44.21
C VAL A 7 -30.19 -16.91 -42.84
N PHE A 8 -29.39 -16.79 -41.78
CA PHE A 8 -29.80 -17.04 -40.40
C PHE A 8 -30.11 -15.73 -39.69
N THR A 9 -31.40 -15.47 -39.45
CA THR A 9 -31.89 -14.27 -38.75
C THR A 9 -32.15 -14.56 -37.27
N CYS A 10 -31.68 -13.70 -36.36
CA CYS A 10 -31.83 -13.88 -34.91
C CYS A 10 -33.27 -13.58 -34.46
N ARG A 11 -33.90 -14.51 -33.74
CA ARG A 11 -35.25 -14.32 -33.20
C ARG A 11 -35.23 -13.61 -31.84
N PRO A 12 -36.32 -12.93 -31.43
CA PRO A 12 -36.40 -12.23 -30.13
C PRO A 12 -36.25 -13.15 -28.90
N ASN A 13 -36.50 -14.45 -29.06
CA ASN A 13 -36.33 -15.48 -28.02
C ASN A 13 -35.00 -16.25 -28.15
N SER A 14 -34.01 -15.70 -28.87
CA SER A 14 -32.66 -16.26 -29.02
C SER A 14 -31.68 -15.57 -28.08
N HIS A 15 -30.62 -16.28 -27.71
CA HIS A 15 -29.36 -15.64 -27.35
C HIS A 15 -28.88 -14.75 -28.52
N PRO A 16 -28.44 -13.50 -28.30
CA PRO A 16 -28.18 -12.56 -29.40
C PRO A 16 -27.07 -13.00 -30.36
N PHE A 17 -27.32 -12.90 -31.66
CA PHE A 17 -26.30 -13.01 -32.69
C PHE A 17 -26.60 -12.08 -33.88
N GLN A 18 -25.55 -11.58 -34.55
CA GLN A 18 -25.68 -10.85 -35.80
C GLN A 18 -26.05 -11.80 -36.95
N GLU A 19 -26.93 -11.35 -37.85
CA GLU A 19 -27.41 -12.10 -39.02
C GLU A 19 -26.26 -12.71 -39.83
N ARG A 20 -26.42 -13.95 -40.29
CA ARG A 20 -25.39 -14.69 -41.05
C ARG A 20 -25.85 -14.98 -42.46
N HIS A 21 -24.95 -14.81 -43.41
CA HIS A 21 -25.12 -15.06 -44.84
C HIS A 21 -24.18 -16.21 -45.23
N VAL A 22 -24.65 -17.44 -45.01
CA VAL A 22 -23.84 -18.67 -45.09
C VAL A 22 -24.02 -19.30 -46.47
N TYR A 23 -22.98 -19.21 -47.30
CA TYR A 23 -22.91 -19.89 -48.60
C TYR A 23 -22.71 -21.41 -48.39
N LEU A 24 -23.44 -22.22 -49.17
CA LEU A 24 -23.56 -23.68 -49.03
C LEU A 24 -23.00 -24.43 -50.25
N ASP A 25 -21.86 -23.97 -50.78
CA ASP A 25 -21.09 -24.68 -51.80
C ASP A 25 -20.57 -26.04 -51.28
N GLU A 26 -20.22 -26.09 -49.99
CA GLU A 26 -19.85 -27.28 -49.23
C GLU A 26 -20.70 -27.41 -47.95
N PRO A 27 -20.77 -28.59 -47.30
CA PRO A 27 -21.50 -28.77 -46.04
C PRO A 27 -20.95 -27.90 -44.89
N VAL A 28 -21.71 -26.88 -44.49
CA VAL A 28 -21.29 -25.94 -43.44
C VAL A 28 -21.66 -26.46 -42.05
N LYS A 29 -20.65 -26.48 -41.18
CA LYS A 29 -20.75 -26.90 -39.79
C LYS A 29 -21.34 -25.82 -38.89
N ILE A 30 -22.36 -26.18 -38.12
CA ILE A 30 -22.96 -25.38 -37.06
C ILE A 30 -22.34 -25.79 -35.71
N GLY A 31 -21.96 -24.81 -34.90
CA GLY A 31 -21.41 -25.08 -33.57
C GLY A 31 -20.96 -23.87 -32.77
N ARG A 32 -20.42 -24.15 -31.59
CA ARG A 32 -19.92 -23.13 -30.66
C ARG A 32 -18.54 -22.59 -31.06
N SER A 33 -18.36 -21.29 -30.87
CA SER A 33 -17.08 -20.57 -30.88
C SER A 33 -15.95 -21.35 -30.19
N VAL A 34 -14.78 -21.42 -30.84
CA VAL A 34 -13.53 -21.99 -30.32
C VAL A 34 -12.34 -21.18 -30.84
N ALA A 35 -11.17 -21.30 -30.21
CA ALA A 35 -10.00 -20.47 -30.54
C ALA A 35 -9.58 -20.47 -32.03
N ARG A 36 -9.86 -21.55 -32.77
CA ARG A 36 -9.59 -21.67 -34.23
C ARG A 36 -10.78 -21.34 -35.14
N CYS A 37 -12.00 -21.23 -34.60
CA CYS A 37 -13.23 -20.97 -35.36
C CYS A 37 -14.04 -19.91 -34.60
N ARG A 38 -13.93 -18.64 -35.02
CA ARG A 38 -14.67 -17.52 -34.43
C ARG A 38 -15.97 -17.25 -35.21
N PRO A 39 -17.00 -16.67 -34.58
CA PRO A 39 -18.18 -16.17 -35.27
C PRO A 39 -17.82 -15.16 -36.37
N ALA A 40 -18.36 -15.33 -37.57
CA ALA A 40 -18.24 -14.39 -38.68
C ALA A 40 -19.52 -14.43 -39.54
N GLN A 41 -19.81 -13.36 -40.29
CA GLN A 41 -21.05 -13.24 -41.08
C GLN A 41 -21.24 -14.38 -42.08
N ASN A 42 -20.17 -14.92 -42.65
CA ASN A 42 -20.21 -16.03 -43.60
C ASN A 42 -20.24 -17.44 -42.98
N ASN A 43 -20.33 -17.57 -41.65
CA ASN A 43 -20.30 -18.87 -40.97
C ASN A 43 -21.42 -19.06 -39.94
N ALA A 44 -21.76 -20.33 -39.68
CA ALA A 44 -22.73 -20.75 -38.68
C ALA A 44 -22.09 -21.04 -37.30
N THR A 45 -21.04 -20.28 -36.93
CA THR A 45 -20.41 -20.38 -35.61
C THR A 45 -20.99 -19.33 -34.65
N PHE A 46 -21.44 -19.77 -33.48
CA PHE A 46 -22.12 -18.92 -32.48
C PHE A 46 -21.37 -18.94 -31.15
N ASP A 47 -21.28 -17.82 -30.45
CA ASP A 47 -20.63 -17.77 -29.12
C ASP A 47 -21.64 -18.07 -27.99
N CYS A 48 -22.24 -19.26 -28.04
CA CYS A 48 -23.32 -19.65 -27.14
C CYS A 48 -22.92 -20.88 -26.30
N LYS A 49 -22.90 -20.73 -24.97
CA LYS A 49 -22.44 -21.77 -24.02
C LYS A 49 -23.18 -23.11 -24.16
N VAL A 50 -24.48 -23.09 -24.50
CA VAL A 50 -25.32 -24.30 -24.62
C VAL A 50 -25.18 -25.04 -25.96
N LEU A 51 -24.39 -24.51 -26.92
CA LEU A 51 -24.05 -25.22 -28.15
C LEU A 51 -22.83 -26.13 -27.97
N SER A 52 -22.82 -27.20 -28.77
CA SER A 52 -21.71 -28.16 -28.89
C SER A 52 -20.69 -27.64 -29.91
N ARG A 53 -19.42 -28.06 -29.84
CA ARG A 53 -18.37 -27.65 -30.80
C ARG A 53 -18.63 -28.16 -32.23
N ASN A 54 -19.27 -29.32 -32.30
CA ASN A 54 -19.94 -29.88 -33.47
C ASN A 54 -21.39 -30.06 -32.98
N HIS A 55 -22.36 -29.34 -33.54
CA HIS A 55 -23.74 -29.36 -33.05
C HIS A 55 -24.70 -29.83 -34.15
N ALA A 56 -24.60 -29.23 -35.33
CA ALA A 56 -25.31 -29.67 -36.52
C ALA A 56 -24.46 -29.46 -37.78
N LEU A 57 -24.90 -30.04 -38.90
CA LEU A 57 -24.37 -29.83 -40.24
C LEU A 57 -25.52 -29.37 -41.14
N VAL A 58 -25.30 -28.33 -41.95
CA VAL A 58 -26.26 -27.83 -42.94
C VAL A 58 -25.63 -27.84 -44.33
N TRP A 59 -26.36 -28.31 -45.33
CA TRP A 59 -25.88 -28.34 -46.72
C TRP A 59 -27.02 -28.20 -47.72
N PHE A 60 -26.66 -27.87 -48.95
CA PHE A 60 -27.53 -27.90 -50.12
C PHE A 60 -27.18 -29.10 -50.99
N ASP A 61 -28.16 -29.96 -51.27
CA ASP A 61 -27.98 -31.05 -52.24
C ASP A 61 -28.35 -30.58 -53.64
N HIS A 62 -27.30 -30.29 -54.41
CA HIS A 62 -27.35 -29.90 -55.82
C HIS A 62 -28.04 -30.93 -56.74
N LYS A 63 -28.23 -32.19 -56.31
CA LYS A 63 -28.94 -33.22 -57.10
C LYS A 63 -30.46 -33.21 -56.91
N THR A 64 -30.94 -32.85 -55.71
CA THR A 64 -32.37 -32.83 -55.39
C THR A 64 -32.96 -31.42 -55.29
N GLY A 65 -32.13 -30.38 -55.26
CA GLY A 65 -32.56 -28.99 -55.09
C GLY A 65 -33.06 -28.68 -53.68
N LYS A 66 -32.64 -29.47 -52.68
CA LYS A 66 -33.13 -29.42 -51.29
C LYS A 66 -32.04 -29.04 -50.31
N PHE A 67 -32.45 -28.41 -49.21
CA PHE A 67 -31.60 -28.07 -48.08
C PHE A 67 -31.81 -29.08 -46.96
N TYR A 68 -30.73 -29.52 -46.35
CA TYR A 68 -30.74 -30.52 -45.29
C TYR A 68 -30.00 -30.02 -44.05
N LEU A 69 -30.55 -30.38 -42.89
CA LEU A 69 -29.97 -30.17 -41.57
C LEU A 69 -29.87 -31.51 -40.84
N GLN A 70 -28.74 -31.78 -40.21
CA GLN A 70 -28.50 -32.99 -39.43
C GLN A 70 -27.90 -32.65 -38.06
N ASP A 71 -28.42 -33.23 -36.99
CA ASP A 71 -27.83 -33.14 -35.65
C ASP A 71 -26.61 -34.07 -35.52
N THR A 72 -25.45 -33.50 -35.20
CA THR A 72 -24.19 -34.24 -35.12
C THR A 72 -23.87 -34.68 -33.69
N LYS A 73 -24.77 -35.44 -33.06
CA LYS A 73 -24.66 -35.92 -31.67
C LYS A 73 -24.58 -34.79 -30.65
N SER A 74 -25.45 -33.79 -30.81
CA SER A 74 -25.51 -32.62 -29.95
C SER A 74 -26.03 -32.97 -28.56
N SER A 75 -25.47 -32.33 -27.54
CA SER A 75 -25.80 -32.64 -26.13
C SER A 75 -27.22 -32.15 -25.77
N ASN A 76 -27.61 -30.99 -26.30
CA ASN A 76 -28.85 -30.29 -25.95
C ASN A 76 -29.96 -30.41 -27.02
N GLY A 77 -29.66 -30.98 -28.20
CA GLY A 77 -30.61 -31.21 -29.29
C GLY A 77 -30.71 -30.05 -30.29
N THR A 78 -30.85 -30.42 -31.57
CA THR A 78 -31.30 -29.55 -32.66
C THR A 78 -32.80 -29.74 -32.88
N PHE A 79 -33.49 -28.64 -33.23
CA PHE A 79 -34.94 -28.61 -33.44
C PHE A 79 -35.29 -27.84 -34.72
N ILE A 80 -36.30 -28.30 -35.46
CA ILE A 80 -36.93 -27.58 -36.59
C ILE A 80 -38.41 -27.40 -36.24
N ASN A 81 -38.92 -26.18 -36.26
CA ASN A 81 -40.31 -25.83 -35.93
C ASN A 81 -40.79 -26.48 -34.60
N SER A 82 -39.95 -26.37 -33.57
CA SER A 82 -40.11 -26.99 -32.23
C SER A 82 -40.05 -28.53 -32.18
N GLN A 83 -39.93 -29.23 -33.31
CA GLN A 83 -39.74 -30.68 -33.35
C GLN A 83 -38.25 -31.03 -33.25
N ARG A 84 -37.88 -31.89 -32.29
CA ARG A 84 -36.50 -32.34 -32.06
C ARG A 84 -36.09 -33.44 -33.05
N LEU A 85 -34.86 -33.38 -33.57
CA LEU A 85 -34.40 -34.29 -34.64
C LEU A 85 -33.83 -35.64 -34.16
N SER A 86 -33.14 -35.65 -33.00
CA SER A 86 -32.56 -36.84 -32.36
C SER A 86 -32.57 -36.69 -30.84
N ARG A 87 -32.35 -37.78 -30.08
CA ARG A 87 -32.17 -37.68 -28.62
C ARG A 87 -30.79 -37.08 -28.30
N GLY A 88 -30.57 -36.72 -27.02
CA GLY A 88 -29.32 -36.09 -26.61
C GLY A 88 -28.11 -37.00 -26.83
N SER A 89 -27.10 -36.51 -27.54
CA SER A 89 -25.90 -37.26 -27.98
C SER A 89 -26.15 -38.35 -29.04
N GLU A 90 -27.34 -38.41 -29.65
CA GLU A 90 -27.62 -39.27 -30.81
C GLU A 90 -27.57 -38.46 -32.13
N GLU A 91 -27.17 -39.11 -33.22
CA GLU A 91 -27.15 -38.50 -34.57
C GLU A 91 -28.55 -38.53 -35.17
N SER A 92 -28.99 -37.44 -35.81
CA SER A 92 -30.25 -37.48 -36.56
C SER A 92 -30.02 -38.06 -37.97
N PRO A 93 -31.06 -38.59 -38.63
CA PRO A 93 -31.08 -38.62 -40.09
C PRO A 93 -31.03 -37.19 -40.67
N PRO A 94 -30.64 -36.99 -41.94
CA PRO A 94 -30.80 -35.70 -42.62
C PRO A 94 -32.28 -35.30 -42.69
N CYS A 95 -32.62 -34.14 -42.14
CA CYS A 95 -33.97 -33.58 -42.19
C CYS A 95 -34.03 -32.44 -43.21
N GLU A 96 -35.02 -32.46 -44.09
CA GLU A 96 -35.26 -31.41 -45.08
C GLU A 96 -35.75 -30.12 -44.40
N VAL A 97 -35.15 -28.99 -44.78
CA VAL A 97 -35.47 -27.64 -44.26
C VAL A 97 -36.04 -26.78 -45.38
N LEU A 98 -37.06 -25.98 -45.04
CA LEU A 98 -37.78 -25.10 -45.96
C LEU A 98 -37.59 -23.62 -45.58
N SER A 99 -37.79 -22.72 -46.55
CA SER A 99 -37.56 -21.29 -46.29
C SER A 99 -38.63 -20.73 -45.35
N GLY A 100 -38.20 -20.03 -44.31
CA GLY A 100 -39.06 -19.53 -43.23
C GLY A 100 -39.17 -20.46 -42.02
N ASP A 101 -38.60 -21.67 -42.06
CA ASP A 101 -38.56 -22.56 -40.89
C ASP A 101 -37.81 -21.92 -39.71
N ILE A 102 -38.23 -22.27 -38.49
CA ILE A 102 -37.57 -21.84 -37.25
C ILE A 102 -36.66 -22.98 -36.78
N ILE A 103 -35.35 -22.77 -36.84
CA ILE A 103 -34.35 -23.70 -36.34
C ILE A 103 -33.89 -23.25 -34.95
N GLN A 104 -33.80 -24.19 -34.02
CA GLN A 104 -33.25 -23.95 -32.68
C GLN A 104 -32.11 -24.94 -32.39
N PHE A 105 -31.03 -24.39 -31.82
CA PHE A 105 -29.83 -25.13 -31.44
C PHE A 105 -29.68 -25.08 -29.91
N GLY A 106 -29.85 -26.24 -29.26
CA GLY A 106 -29.87 -26.40 -27.81
C GLY A 106 -31.16 -25.91 -27.15
N VAL A 107 -31.13 -25.86 -25.82
CA VAL A 107 -32.23 -25.38 -24.95
C VAL A 107 -31.66 -24.47 -23.86
N ASP A 108 -32.49 -23.64 -23.26
CA ASP A 108 -32.10 -22.70 -22.21
C ASP A 108 -31.66 -23.44 -20.95
N VAL A 109 -30.40 -23.24 -20.52
CA VAL A 109 -29.84 -23.90 -19.33
C VAL A 109 -29.65 -22.88 -18.20
N THR A 110 -30.37 -23.07 -17.10
CA THR A 110 -30.21 -22.26 -15.89
C THR A 110 -29.18 -22.87 -14.94
N GLU A 111 -28.09 -22.15 -14.69
CA GLU A 111 -26.98 -22.60 -13.84
C GLU A 111 -27.31 -22.41 -12.34
N ASN A 112 -27.75 -23.50 -11.69
CA ASN A 112 -28.27 -23.52 -10.31
C ASN A 112 -27.37 -22.83 -9.27
N THR A 113 -26.05 -22.85 -9.46
CA THR A 113 -25.06 -22.26 -8.54
C THR A 113 -24.98 -20.73 -8.62
N ARG A 114 -25.47 -20.12 -9.71
CA ARG A 114 -25.30 -18.67 -9.99
C ARG A 114 -26.59 -17.95 -10.39
N LYS A 115 -27.71 -18.66 -10.59
CA LYS A 115 -28.99 -18.13 -11.12
C LYS A 115 -28.85 -17.46 -12.50
N VAL A 116 -27.83 -17.82 -13.28
CA VAL A 116 -27.64 -17.32 -14.65
C VAL A 116 -28.29 -18.30 -15.63
N THR A 117 -29.21 -17.81 -16.46
CA THR A 117 -29.79 -18.59 -17.56
C THR A 117 -28.99 -18.32 -18.83
N HIS A 118 -28.44 -19.38 -19.43
CA HIS A 118 -27.79 -19.34 -20.73
C HIS A 118 -28.80 -19.74 -21.81
N GLY A 119 -29.27 -18.74 -22.57
CA GLY A 119 -30.22 -18.95 -23.66
C GLY A 119 -29.64 -19.75 -24.83
N CYS A 120 -30.51 -20.47 -25.53
CA CYS A 120 -30.21 -21.18 -26.78
C CYS A 120 -30.16 -20.26 -28.00
N ILE A 121 -29.71 -20.77 -29.16
CA ILE A 121 -29.78 -20.03 -30.42
C ILE A 121 -31.08 -20.40 -31.13
N VAL A 122 -31.91 -19.40 -31.44
CA VAL A 122 -33.16 -19.55 -32.20
C VAL A 122 -33.09 -18.66 -33.44
N SER A 123 -33.19 -19.26 -34.61
CA SER A 123 -33.08 -18.57 -35.89
C SER A 123 -34.25 -18.88 -36.80
N THR A 124 -34.79 -17.87 -37.47
CA THR A 124 -35.54 -18.12 -38.71
C THR A 124 -34.53 -18.21 -39.85
N ILE A 125 -34.59 -19.30 -40.61
CA ILE A 125 -33.76 -19.49 -41.80
C ILE A 125 -34.50 -18.99 -43.04
N LYS A 126 -33.80 -18.28 -43.93
CA LYS A 126 -34.24 -18.08 -45.32
C LYS A 126 -33.25 -18.81 -46.22
N LEU A 127 -33.78 -19.50 -47.22
CA LEU A 127 -33.01 -20.39 -48.07
C LEU A 127 -33.16 -19.94 -49.52
N PHE A 128 -32.03 -19.60 -50.14
CA PHE A 128 -31.96 -19.19 -51.54
C PHE A 128 -31.22 -20.25 -52.34
N LEU A 129 -31.84 -20.69 -53.43
CA LEU A 129 -31.24 -21.59 -54.41
C LEU A 129 -30.10 -20.89 -55.16
N PRO A 130 -29.20 -21.62 -55.86
CA PRO A 130 -28.08 -21.01 -56.59
C PRO A 130 -28.50 -20.00 -57.69
N ASP A 131 -29.74 -20.09 -58.18
CA ASP A 131 -30.36 -19.16 -59.13
C ASP A 131 -30.84 -17.83 -58.48
N GLY A 132 -30.78 -17.72 -57.15
CA GLY A 132 -31.24 -16.56 -56.37
C GLY A 132 -32.70 -16.62 -55.93
N MET A 133 -33.47 -17.66 -56.26
CA MET A 133 -34.87 -17.79 -55.84
C MET A 133 -35.02 -18.35 -54.42
N GLU A 134 -36.04 -17.88 -53.68
CA GLU A 134 -36.35 -18.38 -52.34
C GLU A 134 -36.99 -19.78 -52.41
N ALA A 135 -36.56 -20.70 -51.53
CA ALA A 135 -37.04 -22.07 -51.50
C ALA A 135 -38.51 -22.19 -51.01
N ARG A 136 -39.12 -23.35 -51.32
CA ARG A 136 -40.54 -23.68 -51.04
C ARG A 136 -40.90 -23.55 -49.54
N ARG A 137 -42.18 -23.27 -49.25
CA ARG A 137 -42.75 -23.16 -47.88
C ARG A 137 -43.75 -24.28 -47.56
N ARG A 138 -44.09 -24.45 -46.28
CA ARG A 138 -44.59 -25.72 -45.68
C ARG A 138 -46.12 -25.78 -45.40
N SER A 139 -46.97 -25.27 -46.29
CA SER A 139 -48.42 -25.15 -46.04
C SER A 139 -49.29 -25.71 -47.16
N ASP A 140 -49.74 -26.98 -47.06
CA ASP A 140 -50.88 -27.57 -47.81
C ASP A 140 -51.18 -29.05 -47.38
N VAL A 141 -52.39 -29.56 -47.72
CA VAL A 141 -52.90 -30.98 -47.73
C VAL A 141 -53.50 -31.62 -46.43
N ILE A 142 -54.66 -32.31 -46.56
CA ILE A 142 -55.44 -33.14 -45.57
C ILE A 142 -56.31 -34.21 -46.31
N GLN A 143 -56.47 -35.49 -45.85
CA GLN A 143 -57.69 -36.38 -46.02
C GLN A 143 -57.60 -37.83 -45.37
N THR A 144 -58.62 -38.72 -45.51
CA THR A 144 -59.00 -39.77 -44.49
C THR A 144 -59.29 -41.31 -44.82
N PRO A 145 -60.51 -41.91 -44.99
CA PRO A 145 -60.94 -43.14 -44.24
C PRO A 145 -61.76 -44.32 -44.93
N LEU A 146 -62.19 -45.36 -44.14
CA LEU A 146 -63.35 -46.34 -44.24
C LEU A 146 -63.16 -47.88 -44.64
N PRO A 147 -64.14 -48.83 -44.40
CA PRO A 147 -63.98 -50.33 -44.25
C PRO A 147 -65.04 -51.27 -44.99
N LEU A 148 -65.37 -52.51 -44.49
CA LEU A 148 -66.65 -53.35 -44.57
C LEU A 148 -66.52 -54.95 -44.77
N PRO A 149 -67.52 -55.85 -45.15
CA PRO A 149 -68.07 -56.97 -44.28
C PRO A 149 -68.61 -58.33 -44.94
N ILE A 150 -69.52 -59.11 -44.26
CA ILE A 150 -70.66 -60.00 -44.76
C ILE A 150 -70.34 -61.45 -45.35
N ASP A 151 -71.13 -62.59 -45.31
CA ASP A 151 -72.51 -62.99 -44.81
C ASP A 151 -72.74 -64.47 -44.22
N LYS A 152 -73.74 -65.29 -44.67
CA LYS A 152 -74.46 -66.42 -43.95
C LYS A 152 -75.09 -67.59 -44.83
N VAL A 153 -75.85 -68.55 -44.21
CA VAL A 153 -77.01 -69.43 -44.70
C VAL A 153 -76.85 -70.99 -44.84
N ALA A 154 -77.97 -71.76 -44.73
CA ALA A 154 -78.19 -73.24 -44.84
C ALA A 154 -79.60 -73.54 -45.50
N ALA A 155 -80.27 -74.71 -45.65
CA ALA A 155 -80.21 -76.16 -45.26
C ALA A 155 -81.20 -77.00 -46.18
N ASN A 156 -81.48 -78.33 -46.00
CA ASN A 156 -82.78 -79.05 -46.33
C ASN A 156 -82.81 -80.60 -46.13
N THR A 157 -84.00 -81.26 -46.22
CA THR A 157 -84.36 -82.58 -45.57
C THR A 157 -85.19 -83.63 -46.42
N PRO A 158 -86.22 -84.43 -45.97
CA PRO A 158 -86.13 -85.91 -45.79
C PRO A 158 -87.32 -86.80 -46.30
N SER A 159 -87.38 -88.11 -45.95
CA SER A 159 -88.58 -88.93 -45.53
C SER A 159 -88.58 -90.42 -45.97
N MET A 160 -89.13 -91.34 -45.13
CA MET A 160 -89.68 -92.67 -45.47
C MET A 160 -90.62 -93.24 -44.34
N TYR A 161 -91.88 -92.81 -44.39
CA TYR A 161 -93.06 -92.92 -43.48
C TYR A 161 -93.41 -94.23 -42.69
N SER A 162 -92.51 -95.18 -42.41
CA SER A 162 -92.86 -96.36 -41.56
C SER A 162 -91.82 -96.71 -40.51
N GLN A 163 -90.53 -96.56 -40.84
CA GLN A 163 -89.52 -96.36 -39.79
C GLN A 163 -89.90 -95.12 -38.96
N GLU A 164 -90.40 -94.08 -39.64
CA GLU A 164 -90.83 -92.80 -39.07
C GLU A 164 -91.78 -92.85 -37.88
N LEU A 165 -92.58 -93.89 -37.62
CA LEU A 165 -93.51 -93.85 -36.47
C LEU A 165 -92.84 -94.34 -35.16
N PHE A 166 -92.04 -95.40 -35.22
CA PHE A 166 -91.15 -95.78 -34.11
C PHE A 166 -90.02 -94.75 -33.95
N GLN A 167 -89.49 -94.26 -35.07
CA GLN A 167 -88.48 -93.22 -35.12
C GLN A 167 -89.05 -91.86 -34.69
N LEU A 168 -90.36 -91.59 -34.84
CA LEU A 168 -91.04 -90.42 -34.23
C LEU A 168 -91.17 -90.59 -32.72
N SER A 169 -91.55 -91.77 -32.22
CA SER A 169 -91.52 -92.04 -30.77
C SER A 169 -90.11 -91.81 -30.19
N GLN A 170 -89.10 -92.36 -30.87
CA GLN A 170 -87.69 -92.13 -30.55
C GLN A 170 -87.31 -90.66 -30.67
N TYR A 171 -87.68 -89.95 -31.74
CA TYR A 171 -87.45 -88.52 -31.92
C TYR A 171 -88.23 -87.66 -30.92
N LEU A 172 -89.34 -88.12 -30.35
CA LEU A 172 -90.13 -87.38 -29.37
C LEU A 172 -89.55 -87.56 -27.97
N GLN A 173 -89.02 -88.75 -27.64
CA GLN A 173 -88.16 -88.94 -26.47
C GLN A 173 -86.82 -88.20 -26.60
N GLU A 174 -86.20 -88.23 -27.78
CA GLU A 174 -84.93 -87.56 -28.07
C GLU A 174 -85.12 -86.03 -28.20
N ALA A 175 -86.30 -85.56 -28.63
CA ALA A 175 -86.70 -84.16 -28.57
C ALA A 175 -86.95 -83.72 -27.13
N LEU A 176 -87.70 -84.48 -26.32
CA LEU A 176 -87.90 -84.20 -24.90
C LEU A 176 -86.57 -84.20 -24.12
N HIS A 177 -85.65 -85.11 -24.46
CA HIS A 177 -84.31 -85.11 -23.86
C HIS A 177 -83.44 -83.96 -24.37
N ARG A 178 -83.54 -83.57 -25.65
CA ARG A 178 -82.92 -82.34 -26.17
C ARG A 178 -83.53 -81.08 -25.55
N GLU A 179 -84.83 -81.08 -25.27
CA GLU A 179 -85.58 -79.99 -24.64
C GLU A 179 -85.13 -79.82 -23.20
N GLN A 180 -85.12 -80.88 -22.39
CA GLN A 180 -84.50 -80.87 -21.05
C GLN A 180 -83.03 -80.45 -21.08
N MET A 181 -82.25 -80.90 -22.07
CA MET A 181 -80.86 -80.48 -22.23
C MET A 181 -80.73 -79.01 -22.66
N LEU A 182 -81.69 -78.47 -23.43
CA LEU A 182 -81.77 -77.07 -23.84
C LEU A 182 -82.23 -76.19 -22.68
N GLU A 183 -83.19 -76.62 -21.86
CA GLU A 183 -83.58 -75.98 -20.60
C GLU A 183 -82.40 -75.95 -19.63
N GLN A 184 -81.68 -77.07 -19.44
CA GLN A 184 -80.52 -77.13 -18.57
C GLN A 184 -79.37 -76.25 -19.09
N LYS A 185 -79.16 -76.18 -20.41
CA LYS A 185 -78.22 -75.23 -21.05
C LYS A 185 -78.67 -73.78 -20.88
N LEU A 186 -79.96 -73.48 -21.03
CA LEU A 186 -80.53 -72.15 -20.92
C LEU A 186 -80.46 -71.64 -19.47
N ALA A 187 -80.79 -72.47 -18.49
CA ALA A 187 -80.59 -72.17 -17.06
C ALA A 187 -79.10 -71.98 -16.73
N THR A 188 -78.21 -72.78 -17.33
CA THR A 188 -76.75 -72.60 -17.18
C THR A 188 -76.27 -71.29 -17.80
N LEU A 189 -76.78 -70.91 -18.98
CA LEU A 189 -76.47 -69.66 -19.67
C LEU A 189 -77.03 -68.45 -18.91
N GLN A 190 -78.25 -68.53 -18.36
CA GLN A 190 -78.82 -67.49 -17.49
C GLN A 190 -77.98 -67.29 -16.22
N ARG A 191 -77.56 -68.38 -15.56
CA ARG A 191 -76.67 -68.31 -14.40
C ARG A 191 -75.31 -67.70 -14.77
N LEU A 192 -74.71 -68.11 -15.89
CA LEU A 192 -73.46 -67.53 -16.39
C LEU A 192 -73.60 -66.04 -16.71
N LEU A 193 -74.70 -65.64 -17.35
CA LEU A 193 -75.03 -64.26 -17.66
C LEU A 193 -75.16 -63.42 -16.38
N SER A 194 -75.89 -63.90 -15.36
CA SER A 194 -75.97 -63.24 -14.05
C SER A 194 -74.58 -63.06 -13.43
N THR A 195 -73.79 -64.13 -13.33
CA THR A 195 -72.43 -64.03 -12.74
C THR A 195 -71.48 -63.14 -13.56
N THR A 196 -71.69 -63.00 -14.87
CA THR A 196 -70.90 -62.11 -15.73
C THR A 196 -71.37 -60.66 -15.62
N GLN A 197 -72.68 -60.42 -15.47
CA GLN A 197 -73.24 -59.12 -15.15
C GLN A 197 -72.73 -58.64 -13.79
N GLU A 198 -72.91 -59.43 -12.72
CA GLU A 198 -72.43 -59.15 -11.36
C GLU A 198 -70.91 -58.87 -11.32
N ALA A 199 -70.11 -59.67 -12.04
CA ALA A 199 -68.67 -59.44 -12.17
C ALA A 199 -68.35 -58.14 -12.95
N SER A 200 -69.13 -57.80 -13.98
CA SER A 200 -68.94 -56.56 -14.73
C SER A 200 -69.33 -55.32 -13.91
N GLU A 201 -70.44 -55.36 -13.18
CA GLU A 201 -70.89 -54.27 -12.29
C GLU A 201 -69.88 -54.04 -11.16
N SER A 202 -69.37 -55.12 -10.56
CA SER A 202 -68.26 -55.08 -9.59
C SER A 202 -66.98 -54.47 -10.20
N SER A 203 -66.63 -54.83 -11.44
CA SER A 203 -65.47 -54.26 -12.15
C SER A 203 -65.65 -52.77 -12.49
N TRP A 204 -66.86 -52.33 -12.84
CA TRP A 204 -67.16 -50.91 -13.08
C TRP A 204 -67.10 -50.10 -11.78
N GLN A 205 -67.64 -50.65 -10.68
CA GLN A 205 -67.56 -50.00 -9.36
C GLN A 205 -66.11 -49.86 -8.89
N ALA A 206 -65.28 -50.90 -9.05
CA ALA A 206 -63.86 -50.85 -8.70
C ALA A 206 -63.10 -49.77 -9.49
N LEU A 207 -63.40 -49.59 -10.78
CA LEU A 207 -62.79 -48.57 -11.62
C LEU A 207 -63.21 -47.15 -11.24
N ILE A 208 -64.47 -46.95 -10.81
CA ILE A 208 -64.96 -45.67 -10.27
C ILE A 208 -64.28 -45.33 -8.93
N ASP A 209 -64.09 -46.31 -8.05
CA ASP A 209 -63.38 -46.10 -6.78
C ASP A 209 -61.86 -45.90 -6.99
N GLU A 210 -61.25 -46.48 -8.03
CA GLU A 210 -59.87 -46.17 -8.44
C GLU A 210 -59.73 -44.72 -8.93
N ASP A 211 -60.59 -44.26 -9.85
CA ASP A 211 -60.59 -42.87 -10.34
C ASP A 211 -60.79 -41.85 -9.21
N ARG A 212 -61.66 -42.19 -8.25
CA ARG A 212 -61.87 -41.40 -7.03
C ARG A 212 -60.64 -41.35 -6.12
N LEU A 213 -59.87 -42.44 -6.04
CA LEU A 213 -58.60 -42.48 -5.30
C LEU A 213 -57.50 -41.69 -6.04
N LEU A 214 -57.41 -41.79 -7.37
CA LEU A 214 -56.51 -41.01 -8.21
C LEU A 214 -56.78 -39.50 -8.07
N SER A 215 -58.05 -39.09 -8.17
CA SER A 215 -58.50 -37.71 -7.93
C SER A 215 -58.08 -37.19 -6.55
N ARG A 216 -58.19 -38.03 -5.50
CA ARG A 216 -57.75 -37.68 -4.14
C ARG A 216 -56.24 -37.57 -4.03
N LEU A 217 -55.49 -38.45 -4.70
CA LEU A 217 -54.03 -38.39 -4.76
C LEU A 217 -53.54 -37.15 -5.52
N GLU A 218 -54.20 -36.73 -6.61
CA GLU A 218 -53.88 -35.50 -7.33
C GLU A 218 -54.10 -34.25 -6.47
N VAL A 219 -55.21 -34.18 -5.73
CA VAL A 219 -55.46 -33.08 -4.78
C VAL A 219 -54.40 -33.05 -3.67
N MET A 220 -54.04 -34.19 -3.08
CA MET A 220 -52.99 -34.27 -2.06
C MET A 220 -51.60 -33.91 -2.63
N GLY A 221 -51.28 -34.35 -3.84
CA GLY A 221 -50.06 -34.00 -4.57
C GLY A 221 -49.99 -32.50 -4.86
N SER A 222 -51.11 -31.90 -5.29
CA SER A 222 -51.23 -30.45 -5.52
C SER A 222 -51.03 -29.64 -4.24
N GLN A 223 -51.61 -30.08 -3.12
CA GLN A 223 -51.39 -29.46 -1.80
C GLN A 223 -49.92 -29.56 -1.36
N LEU A 224 -49.30 -30.73 -1.48
CA LEU A 224 -47.86 -30.93 -1.20
C LEU A 224 -46.97 -30.06 -2.10
N GLN A 225 -47.32 -29.91 -3.38
CA GLN A 225 -46.60 -29.05 -4.32
C GLN A 225 -46.76 -27.55 -3.97
N ALA A 226 -47.94 -27.13 -3.52
CA ALA A 226 -48.17 -25.77 -3.03
C ALA A 226 -47.37 -25.47 -1.74
N TYR A 227 -47.43 -26.36 -0.74
CA TYR A 227 -46.68 -26.21 0.51
C TYR A 227 -45.16 -26.18 0.29
N SER A 228 -44.63 -27.05 -0.57
CA SER A 228 -43.20 -27.07 -0.92
C SER A 228 -42.77 -25.81 -1.69
N LYS A 229 -43.57 -25.32 -2.64
CA LYS A 229 -43.36 -24.02 -3.33
C LYS A 229 -43.31 -22.86 -2.33
N VAL A 230 -44.29 -22.76 -1.41
CA VAL A 230 -44.32 -21.69 -0.39
C VAL A 230 -43.12 -21.77 0.55
N ARG A 231 -42.73 -22.97 1.02
CA ARG A 231 -41.54 -23.17 1.86
C ARG A 231 -40.25 -22.77 1.13
N ALA A 232 -40.12 -23.13 -0.15
CA ALA A 232 -38.97 -22.75 -0.97
C ALA A 232 -38.89 -21.23 -1.22
N VAL A 233 -40.02 -20.55 -1.41
CA VAL A 233 -40.05 -19.08 -1.54
C VAL A 233 -39.66 -18.38 -0.23
N LYS A 234 -40.17 -18.84 0.92
CA LYS A 234 -39.76 -18.31 2.24
C LYS A 234 -38.25 -18.53 2.47
N MET A 235 -37.72 -19.72 2.21
CA MET A 235 -36.27 -19.98 2.37
C MET A 235 -35.42 -19.14 1.41
N LYS A 236 -35.83 -18.97 0.14
CA LYS A 236 -35.14 -18.07 -0.80
C LYS A 236 -35.11 -16.62 -0.31
N LYS A 237 -36.17 -16.12 0.34
CA LYS A 237 -36.15 -14.79 0.99
C LYS A 237 -35.14 -14.73 2.13
N TYR A 238 -35.15 -15.70 3.06
CA TYR A 238 -34.19 -15.72 4.19
C TYR A 238 -32.73 -15.79 3.70
N ILE A 239 -32.41 -16.68 2.75
CA ILE A 239 -31.06 -16.78 2.17
C ILE A 239 -30.65 -15.47 1.49
N GLN A 240 -31.57 -14.80 0.79
CA GLN A 240 -31.27 -13.53 0.11
C GLN A 240 -31.03 -12.38 1.09
N VAL A 241 -31.82 -12.27 2.17
CA VAL A 241 -31.59 -11.31 3.26
C VAL A 241 -30.26 -11.60 3.95
N PHE A 242 -29.98 -12.85 4.31
CA PHE A 242 -28.71 -13.26 4.93
C PHE A 242 -27.50 -12.95 4.03
N THR A 243 -27.60 -13.19 2.71
CA THR A 243 -26.52 -12.89 1.76
C THR A 243 -26.24 -11.39 1.67
N VAL A 244 -27.27 -10.54 1.73
CA VAL A 244 -27.11 -9.08 1.75
C VAL A 244 -26.47 -8.63 3.06
N LEU A 245 -27.00 -9.07 4.21
CA LEU A 245 -26.46 -8.73 5.53
C LEU A 245 -25.00 -9.20 5.70
N PHE A 246 -24.67 -10.42 5.25
CA PHE A 246 -23.30 -10.93 5.30
C PHE A 246 -22.35 -10.09 4.43
N ARG A 247 -22.76 -9.65 3.24
CA ARG A 247 -21.97 -8.72 2.42
C ARG A 247 -21.81 -7.35 3.09
N SER A 248 -22.85 -6.81 3.72
CA SER A 248 -22.76 -5.54 4.46
C SER A 248 -21.80 -5.65 5.64
N VAL A 249 -21.93 -6.68 6.48
CA VAL A 249 -21.03 -6.90 7.63
C VAL A 249 -19.59 -7.13 7.17
N HIS A 250 -19.36 -7.94 6.13
CA HIS A 250 -18.03 -8.17 5.59
C HIS A 250 -17.38 -6.91 4.99
N PHE A 251 -18.18 -6.05 4.33
CA PHE A 251 -17.72 -4.77 3.82
C PHE A 251 -17.30 -3.82 4.95
N ILE A 252 -18.13 -3.66 5.99
CA ILE A 252 -17.81 -2.77 7.12
C ILE A 252 -16.61 -3.32 7.93
N ILE A 253 -16.44 -4.64 8.04
CA ILE A 253 -15.21 -5.22 8.63
C ILE A 253 -13.97 -4.83 7.83
N ILE A 254 -14.04 -4.80 6.49
CA ILE A 254 -12.93 -4.35 5.64
C ILE A 254 -12.69 -2.84 5.81
N GLU A 255 -13.73 -2.01 5.92
CA GLU A 255 -13.57 -0.58 6.22
C GLU A 255 -12.92 -0.37 7.58
N VAL A 256 -13.42 -1.01 8.64
CA VAL A 256 -12.84 -0.95 10.00
C VAL A 256 -11.36 -1.32 10.01
N VAL A 257 -10.95 -2.41 9.34
CA VAL A 257 -9.52 -2.81 9.26
C VAL A 257 -8.68 -1.82 8.45
N ASN A 258 -9.26 -1.15 7.45
CA ASN A 258 -8.57 -0.10 6.70
C ASN A 258 -8.43 1.21 7.51
N LEU A 259 -9.47 1.57 8.28
CA LEU A 259 -9.47 2.70 9.23
C LEU A 259 -8.45 2.50 10.33
N ASP A 260 -8.44 1.31 10.97
CA ASP A 260 -7.49 0.91 12.03
C ASP A 260 -6.03 0.97 11.53
N ARG A 261 -5.75 0.45 10.33
CA ARG A 261 -4.43 0.59 9.70
C ARG A 261 -4.10 2.05 9.35
N SER A 262 -5.08 2.85 8.93
CA SER A 262 -4.86 4.27 8.64
C SER A 262 -4.57 5.07 9.92
N LEU A 263 -5.20 4.70 11.04
CA LEU A 263 -4.97 5.27 12.36
C LEU A 263 -3.54 4.98 12.82
N SER A 264 -3.12 3.71 12.80
CA SER A 264 -1.75 3.28 13.12
C SER A 264 -0.71 4.05 12.29
N ASN A 265 -0.90 4.14 10.96
CA ASN A 265 0.00 4.92 10.10
C ASN A 265 0.10 6.40 10.53
N THR A 266 -1.00 7.05 10.94
CA THR A 266 -0.97 8.45 11.42
C THR A 266 -0.34 8.59 12.80
N GLU A 267 -0.36 7.55 13.63
CA GLU A 267 0.33 7.53 14.93
C GLU A 267 1.85 7.35 14.75
N ASP A 268 2.27 6.48 13.82
CA ASP A 268 3.66 6.35 13.39
C ASP A 268 4.20 7.67 12.78
N GLU A 269 3.41 8.36 11.96
CA GLU A 269 3.76 9.70 11.44
C GLU A 269 3.91 10.73 12.58
N CYS A 270 3.00 10.73 13.57
CA CYS A 270 3.08 11.66 14.71
C CYS A 270 4.32 11.40 15.61
N THR A 271 4.65 10.14 15.88
CA THR A 271 5.83 9.79 16.70
C THR A 271 7.12 10.15 15.98
N HIS A 272 7.24 9.86 14.68
CA HIS A 272 8.42 10.23 13.90
C HIS A 272 8.65 11.75 13.82
N LEU A 273 7.58 12.54 13.64
CA LEU A 273 7.66 14.00 13.67
C LEU A 273 8.14 14.50 15.05
N LYS A 274 7.67 13.90 16.14
CA LYS A 274 8.14 14.23 17.50
C LYS A 274 9.64 13.93 17.67
N GLU A 275 10.11 12.76 17.25
CA GLU A 275 11.53 12.39 17.29
C GLU A 275 12.43 13.30 16.43
N MET A 276 11.92 13.85 15.33
CA MET A 276 12.64 14.86 14.55
C MET A 276 12.74 16.19 15.31
N SER A 277 11.66 16.63 15.96
CA SER A 277 11.66 17.86 16.75
C SER A 277 12.58 17.77 17.97
N GLU A 278 12.62 16.63 18.66
CA GLU A 278 13.46 16.43 19.85
C GLU A 278 14.95 16.43 19.49
N ARG A 279 15.36 15.77 18.40
CA ARG A 279 16.76 15.81 17.92
C ARG A 279 17.22 17.21 17.51
N GLY A 280 16.35 18.00 16.86
CA GLY A 280 16.67 19.40 16.53
C GLY A 280 16.89 20.28 17.78
N GLN A 281 16.13 20.01 18.84
CA GLN A 281 16.30 20.67 20.13
C GLN A 281 17.67 20.33 20.77
N GLU A 282 18.12 19.08 20.64
CA GLU A 282 19.44 18.62 21.12
C GLU A 282 20.60 19.25 20.33
N GLU A 283 20.50 19.34 19.00
CA GLU A 283 21.52 19.98 18.15
C GLU A 283 21.70 21.47 18.47
N LEU A 284 20.60 22.21 18.70
CA LEU A 284 20.64 23.59 19.20
C LEU A 284 21.29 23.69 20.58
N GLN A 285 20.93 22.80 21.52
CA GLN A 285 21.49 22.81 22.87
C GLN A 285 23.00 22.54 22.85
N GLU A 286 23.47 21.63 22.00
CA GLU A 286 24.90 21.43 21.76
C GLU A 286 25.58 22.67 21.15
N LEU A 287 24.96 23.34 20.17
CA LEU A 287 25.55 24.52 19.55
C LEU A 287 25.63 25.71 20.51
N ALA A 288 24.59 25.93 21.33
CA ALA A 288 24.58 26.92 22.40
C ALA A 288 25.66 26.63 23.46
N ASN A 289 25.85 25.36 23.84
CA ASN A 289 26.94 24.95 24.74
C ASN A 289 28.32 25.26 24.13
N LYS A 290 28.52 24.97 22.84
CA LYS A 290 29.77 25.25 22.10
C LYS A 290 30.03 26.77 21.95
N TYR A 291 28.99 27.56 21.72
CA TYR A 291 29.08 29.03 21.70
C TYR A 291 29.46 29.59 23.07
N ASN A 292 28.80 29.16 24.15
CA ASN A 292 29.10 29.59 25.51
C ASN A 292 30.54 29.22 25.93
N ALA A 293 31.05 28.07 25.52
CA ALA A 293 32.44 27.69 25.73
C ALA A 293 33.42 28.66 25.04
N ALA A 294 33.20 28.98 23.76
CA ALA A 294 34.02 29.93 23.01
C ALA A 294 33.96 31.36 23.58
N VAL A 295 32.80 31.80 24.07
CA VAL A 295 32.65 33.10 24.76
C VAL A 295 33.46 33.15 26.06
N ASN A 296 33.49 32.05 26.83
CA ASN A 296 34.30 31.96 28.05
C ASN A 296 35.81 31.94 27.73
N GLU A 297 36.23 31.22 26.69
CA GLU A 297 37.62 31.18 26.21
C GLU A 297 38.11 32.56 25.75
N ILE A 298 37.30 33.28 24.96
CA ILE A 298 37.58 34.67 24.56
C ILE A 298 37.67 35.58 25.79
N LYS A 299 36.79 35.43 26.77
CA LYS A 299 36.86 36.22 28.01
C LYS A 299 38.15 35.95 28.78
N GLU A 300 38.53 34.68 28.97
CA GLU A 300 39.76 34.31 29.68
C GLU A 300 41.01 34.87 28.96
N LEU A 301 41.02 34.83 27.62
CA LEU A 301 42.11 35.42 26.82
C LEU A 301 42.09 36.96 26.82
N THR A 302 40.91 37.59 26.84
CA THR A 302 40.76 39.05 27.02
C THR A 302 41.33 39.50 28.37
N ASP A 303 41.01 38.76 29.44
CA ASP A 303 41.50 39.07 30.80
C ASP A 303 43.01 38.80 30.92
N LYS A 304 43.55 37.75 30.25
CA LYS A 304 45.00 37.51 30.12
C LYS A 304 45.72 38.61 29.33
N ILE A 305 45.10 39.13 28.26
CA ILE A 305 45.65 40.21 27.44
C ILE A 305 45.69 41.50 28.25
N LYS A 306 44.62 41.91 28.91
CA LYS A 306 44.63 43.08 29.82
C LYS A 306 45.66 42.95 30.93
N ALA A 307 45.80 41.75 31.50
CA ALA A 307 46.83 41.47 32.50
C ALA A 307 48.25 41.43 31.90
N ALA A 308 48.44 41.27 30.58
CA ALA A 308 49.72 41.40 29.90
C ALA A 308 50.00 42.86 29.51
N GLU A 309 49.00 43.58 28.98
CA GLU A 309 49.02 45.01 28.66
C GLU A 309 49.40 45.84 29.88
N GLY A 310 48.73 45.66 31.03
CA GLY A 310 49.07 46.39 32.26
C GLY A 310 50.50 46.13 32.76
N ARG A 311 51.01 44.90 32.60
CA ARG A 311 52.43 44.57 32.89
C ARG A 311 53.38 45.15 31.85
N GLN A 312 52.97 45.24 30.58
CA GLN A 312 53.73 45.90 29.53
C GLN A 312 53.83 47.41 29.78
N GLU A 313 52.74 48.06 30.22
CA GLU A 313 52.75 49.48 30.62
C GLU A 313 53.63 49.70 31.85
N GLU A 314 53.53 48.85 32.89
CA GLU A 314 54.38 48.95 34.08
C GLU A 314 55.87 48.75 33.76
N LEU A 315 56.23 47.69 33.02
CA LEU A 315 57.61 47.41 32.61
C LEU A 315 58.18 48.44 31.63
N THR A 316 57.35 49.00 30.72
CA THR A 316 57.83 50.06 29.81
C THR A 316 57.97 51.40 30.51
N LEU A 317 57.14 51.71 31.51
CA LEU A 317 57.33 52.88 32.36
C LEU A 317 58.59 52.75 33.22
N GLN A 318 58.78 51.60 33.88
CA GLN A 318 59.99 51.30 34.66
C GLN A 318 61.25 51.36 33.79
N GLY A 319 61.27 50.67 32.64
CA GLY A 319 62.39 50.68 31.71
C GLY A 319 62.70 52.06 31.14
N VAL A 320 61.70 52.94 30.94
CA VAL A 320 61.92 54.34 30.54
C VAL A 320 62.49 55.17 31.69
N THR A 321 62.07 54.95 32.94
CA THR A 321 62.68 55.63 34.10
C THR A 321 64.12 55.16 34.36
N GLU A 322 64.38 53.85 34.33
CA GLU A 322 65.72 53.29 34.52
C GLU A 322 66.66 53.71 33.39
N LYS A 323 66.20 53.65 32.12
CA LYS A 323 66.96 54.18 30.98
C LYS A 323 67.35 55.64 31.20
N ARG A 324 66.40 56.48 31.63
CA ARG A 324 66.66 57.92 31.85
C ARG A 324 67.65 58.17 33.00
N GLU A 325 67.59 57.37 34.06
CA GLU A 325 68.57 57.44 35.16
C GLU A 325 69.96 56.99 34.70
N LEU A 326 70.05 55.93 33.89
CA LEU A 326 71.30 55.47 33.27
C LEU A 326 71.87 56.50 32.28
N GLU A 327 71.04 57.14 31.46
CA GLU A 327 71.44 58.21 30.53
C GLU A 327 72.02 59.41 31.29
N MET A 328 71.29 59.96 32.27
CA MET A 328 71.79 61.06 33.10
C MET A 328 73.07 60.68 33.85
N ARG A 329 73.20 59.42 34.31
CA ARG A 329 74.40 58.96 35.01
C ARG A 329 75.59 58.76 34.06
N ILE A 330 75.35 58.38 32.81
CA ILE A 330 76.38 58.37 31.75
C ILE A 330 76.85 59.81 31.50
N GLU A 331 75.94 60.77 31.25
CA GLU A 331 76.28 62.19 31.04
C GLU A 331 77.11 62.78 32.20
N GLU A 332 76.69 62.54 33.45
CA GLU A 332 77.41 62.99 34.67
C GLU A 332 78.83 62.39 34.78
N MET A 333 79.05 61.21 34.21
CA MET A 333 80.36 60.52 34.22
C MET A 333 81.22 60.95 33.03
N GLU A 334 80.62 61.30 31.89
CA GLU A 334 81.32 61.91 30.75
C GLU A 334 81.77 63.34 31.06
N GLU A 335 80.95 64.15 31.73
CA GLU A 335 81.36 65.49 32.16
C GLU A 335 82.57 65.42 33.12
N LYS A 336 82.55 64.48 34.08
CA LYS A 336 83.71 64.21 34.95
C LYS A 336 84.91 63.72 34.16
N GLU A 337 84.74 62.80 33.22
CA GLU A 337 85.83 62.32 32.37
C GLU A 337 86.47 63.49 31.61
N GLN A 338 85.67 64.37 30.99
CA GLN A 338 86.15 65.55 30.26
C GLN A 338 86.86 66.56 31.19
N VAL A 339 86.32 66.83 32.38
CA VAL A 339 86.93 67.74 33.36
C VAL A 339 88.26 67.18 33.89
N LEU A 340 88.35 65.88 34.14
CA LEU A 340 89.59 65.23 34.57
C LEU A 340 90.61 65.15 33.41
N GLN A 341 90.18 64.84 32.19
CA GLN A 341 91.04 64.81 31.01
C GLN A 341 91.65 66.19 30.71
N ALA A 342 90.84 67.25 30.70
CA ALA A 342 91.32 68.63 30.59
C ALA A 342 92.25 69.04 31.75
N ARG A 343 92.04 68.46 32.95
CA ARG A 343 92.93 68.67 34.10
C ARG A 343 94.27 67.95 33.93
N ILE A 344 94.28 66.75 33.34
CA ILE A 344 95.50 66.00 33.00
C ILE A 344 96.29 66.77 31.94
N GLU A 345 95.64 67.22 30.87
CA GLU A 345 96.28 67.99 29.78
C GLU A 345 96.91 69.30 30.29
N ALA A 346 96.21 70.04 31.16
CA ALA A 346 96.77 71.23 31.81
C ALA A 346 97.98 70.91 32.70
N LEU A 347 97.92 69.83 33.49
CA LEU A 347 99.02 69.40 34.36
C LEU A 347 100.20 68.80 33.57
N GLN A 348 99.95 68.21 32.39
CA GLN A 348 100.99 67.78 31.46
C GLN A 348 101.70 69.00 30.85
N ALA A 349 100.95 69.99 30.36
CA ALA A 349 101.53 71.24 29.84
C ALA A 349 102.35 72.01 30.90
N ASP A 350 101.86 72.10 32.14
CA ASP A 350 102.63 72.65 33.28
C ASP A 350 103.93 71.85 33.51
N ASN A 351 103.85 70.51 33.49
CA ASN A 351 104.99 69.63 33.71
C ASN A 351 106.04 69.78 32.61
N ASP A 352 105.61 69.74 31.33
CA ASP A 352 106.46 69.95 30.17
C ASP A 352 107.13 71.33 30.19
N PHE A 353 106.41 72.40 30.53
CA PHE A 353 107.00 73.72 30.75
C PHE A 353 108.04 73.73 31.89
N THR A 354 107.80 73.00 32.99
CA THR A 354 108.83 72.85 34.04
C THR A 354 110.03 72.01 33.61
N ASN A 355 109.84 71.02 32.74
CA ASN A 355 110.89 70.15 32.21
C ASN A 355 111.74 70.88 31.15
N GLU A 356 111.12 71.66 30.26
CA GLU A 356 111.80 72.53 29.31
C GLU A 356 112.60 73.62 30.03
N ARG A 357 112.01 74.26 31.04
CA ARG A 357 112.72 75.25 31.88
C ARG A 357 113.85 74.62 32.71
N LEU A 358 113.73 73.35 33.10
CA LEU A 358 114.82 72.57 33.70
C LEU A 358 115.94 72.28 32.70
N ALA A 359 115.60 71.88 31.47
CA ALA A 359 116.56 71.60 30.42
C ALA A 359 117.33 72.87 29.99
N ALA A 360 116.64 74.01 29.86
CA ALA A 360 117.25 75.30 29.58
C ALA A 360 118.28 75.71 30.65
N LEU A 361 117.98 75.48 31.94
CA LEU A 361 118.91 75.72 33.05
C LEU A 361 120.08 74.73 33.11
N GLN A 362 119.96 73.55 32.49
CA GLN A 362 121.04 72.56 32.40
C GLN A 362 121.91 72.74 31.14
N GLY A 363 121.39 73.37 30.08
CA GLY A 363 122.14 73.70 28.87
C GLY A 363 123.17 74.82 29.03
N THR A 364 123.05 75.65 30.07
CA THR A 364 123.92 76.83 30.30
C THR A 364 125.24 76.49 31.02
N HIS A 365 126.07 75.65 30.41
CA HIS A 365 127.50 75.50 30.77
C HIS A 365 128.40 75.71 29.53
N PRO A 366 129.18 76.81 29.46
CA PRO A 366 130.11 77.02 28.35
C PRO A 366 131.35 76.12 28.50
N HIS A 367 131.56 75.20 27.57
CA HIS A 367 132.84 74.51 27.40
C HIS A 367 133.85 75.44 26.72
N THR A 368 134.83 75.96 27.47
CA THR A 368 136.03 76.61 26.94
C THR A 368 137.24 75.67 27.07
N HIS A 369 137.82 75.27 25.94
CA HIS A 369 139.04 74.45 25.90
C HIS A 369 140.30 75.21 26.34
N THR A 370 141.18 74.55 27.09
CA THR A 370 142.64 74.75 27.03
C THR A 370 143.39 73.44 27.25
N HIS A 371 144.53 73.28 26.57
CA HIS A 371 145.53 72.22 26.79
C HIS A 371 146.43 72.58 28.01
N THR A 372 147.39 71.78 28.55
CA THR A 372 148.15 70.60 28.06
C THR A 372 148.86 69.86 29.22
N HIS A 373 149.35 68.63 28.97
CA HIS A 373 150.53 67.95 29.56
C HIS A 373 150.73 67.75 31.09
N THR A 374 150.65 66.47 31.49
CA THR A 374 151.62 65.69 32.31
C THR A 374 152.69 66.38 33.18
N HIS A 375 152.66 66.13 34.52
CA HIS A 375 153.70 65.34 35.21
C HIS A 375 153.27 64.84 36.61
N THR A 376 154.22 64.25 37.35
CA THR A 376 154.08 63.43 38.58
C THR A 376 154.57 64.12 39.87
N HIS A 377 154.33 63.44 41.00
CA HIS A 377 155.03 63.54 42.31
C HIS A 377 154.56 64.56 43.38
N THR A 378 153.80 64.03 44.35
CA THR A 378 153.97 64.09 45.82
C THR A 378 154.31 65.40 46.58
N HIS A 379 153.49 65.63 47.62
CA HIS A 379 153.87 65.89 49.03
C HIS A 379 153.92 67.33 49.62
N THR A 380 153.26 67.45 50.79
CA THR A 380 153.54 68.31 51.98
C THR A 380 153.04 69.77 52.01
N GLU A 381 152.01 69.97 52.85
CA GLU A 381 151.86 71.02 53.89
C GLU A 381 151.47 72.51 53.64
N LEU A 382 150.51 72.91 54.49
CA LEU A 382 150.46 74.11 55.36
C LEU A 382 149.83 75.46 54.92
N LEU A 383 148.79 75.80 55.70
CA LEU A 383 148.32 77.12 56.18
C LEU A 383 147.33 77.98 55.36
N LEU A 384 146.17 78.19 56.00
CA LEU A 384 145.30 79.37 56.04
C LEU A 384 145.19 80.29 54.81
N PHE A 385 143.97 80.39 54.28
CA PHE A 385 143.11 81.52 54.70
C PHE A 385 141.61 81.18 54.62
N THR A 386 140.85 81.61 55.62
CA THR A 386 139.39 81.80 55.54
C THR A 386 139.12 83.30 55.76
N PRO A 387 138.04 83.87 55.20
CA PRO A 387 136.77 83.81 55.91
C PRO A 387 135.54 83.50 55.04
N THR A 388 134.65 82.73 55.65
CA THR A 388 133.19 82.68 55.49
C THR A 388 132.52 83.67 54.51
N PHE A 389 131.73 83.12 53.57
CA PHE A 389 130.43 83.68 53.22
C PHE A 389 129.35 82.63 53.52
N SER A 390 128.26 83.04 54.17
CA SER A 390 127.20 82.14 54.63
C SER A 390 125.96 82.20 53.73
N ALA A 391 125.10 81.17 53.86
CA ALA A 391 123.80 81.05 53.21
C ALA A 391 123.80 80.98 51.66
N TYR A 392 123.68 79.76 51.14
CA TYR A 392 122.49 79.44 50.35
C TYR A 392 121.99 78.03 50.72
N LYS A 393 120.68 77.87 50.88
CA LYS A 393 120.03 76.62 51.29
C LYS A 393 118.89 76.32 50.31
N SER A 394 118.69 75.03 50.04
CA SER A 394 117.73 74.47 49.08
C SER A 394 118.13 74.51 47.60
N ILE A 395 118.62 73.37 47.10
CA ILE A 395 118.57 72.98 45.68
C ILE A 395 117.44 71.94 45.48
N HIS A 396 116.43 71.97 46.35
CA HIS A 396 115.18 71.23 46.22
C HIS A 396 114.07 72.20 45.81
N THR A 397 113.55 72.08 44.59
CA THR A 397 112.23 72.63 44.20
C THR A 397 111.71 72.16 42.83
N PRO A 398 112.50 72.08 41.73
CA PRO A 398 111.91 71.83 40.40
C PRO A 398 111.81 70.35 39.97
N ARG A 399 112.81 69.51 40.26
CA ARG A 399 112.79 68.09 39.80
C ARG A 399 111.82 67.21 40.62
N GLN A 400 111.60 67.56 41.89
CA GLN A 400 110.59 66.90 42.73
C GLN A 400 109.17 67.36 42.39
N SER A 401 108.97 68.63 42.00
CA SER A 401 107.65 69.10 41.57
C SER A 401 107.24 68.44 40.25
N SER A 402 108.14 68.37 39.25
CA SER A 402 107.93 67.60 38.01
C SER A 402 107.53 66.14 38.29
N HIS A 403 108.28 65.40 39.12
CA HIS A 403 107.88 64.05 39.52
C HIS A 403 106.51 63.99 40.23
N SER A 404 106.16 64.97 41.08
CA SER A 404 104.85 65.01 41.75
C SER A 404 103.69 65.35 40.79
N LEU A 405 103.95 66.15 39.75
CA LEU A 405 103.00 66.42 38.67
C LEU A 405 102.80 65.15 37.82
N GLN A 406 103.89 64.47 37.46
CA GLN A 406 103.84 63.19 36.74
C GLN A 406 103.00 62.15 37.49
N GLN A 407 103.24 61.97 38.79
CA GLN A 407 102.51 61.03 39.63
C GLN A 407 101.03 61.41 39.79
N ARG A 408 100.71 62.71 39.83
CA ARG A 408 99.35 63.22 39.90
C ARG A 408 98.59 63.11 38.57
N CYS A 409 99.27 63.24 37.43
CA CYS A 409 98.70 62.92 36.13
C CYS A 409 98.40 61.42 36.04
N ALA A 410 99.32 60.56 36.50
CA ALA A 410 99.14 59.12 36.48
C ALA A 410 97.96 58.64 37.34
N SER A 411 97.73 59.23 38.52
CA SER A 411 96.53 58.91 39.33
C SER A 411 95.24 59.38 38.65
N LEU A 412 95.21 60.61 38.13
CA LEU A 412 94.02 61.13 37.44
C LEU A 412 93.73 60.35 36.15
N GLN A 413 94.75 59.85 35.46
CA GLN A 413 94.59 58.96 34.30
C GLN A 413 93.93 57.64 34.69
N GLN A 414 94.36 57.04 35.82
CA GLN A 414 93.73 55.84 36.38
C GLN A 414 92.27 56.09 36.79
N ASP A 415 91.97 57.27 37.37
CA ASP A 415 90.59 57.67 37.68
C ASP A 415 89.74 57.80 36.39
N CYS A 416 90.28 58.44 35.34
CA CYS A 416 89.60 58.54 34.04
C CYS A 416 89.35 57.16 33.41
N ASP A 417 90.35 56.27 33.43
CA ASP A 417 90.25 54.93 32.86
C ASP A 417 89.22 54.07 33.62
N PHE A 418 89.04 54.29 34.93
CA PHE A 418 87.97 53.71 35.74
C PHE A 418 86.59 54.25 35.36
N LEU A 419 86.40 55.58 35.27
CA LEU A 419 85.14 56.18 34.81
C LEU A 419 84.75 55.66 33.41
N ARG A 420 85.74 55.53 32.52
CA ARG A 420 85.58 55.02 31.15
C ARG A 420 85.28 53.52 31.09
N ALA A 421 85.48 52.78 32.18
CA ALA A 421 85.03 51.40 32.34
C ALA A 421 83.61 51.34 32.91
N GLU A 422 83.32 52.10 33.98
CA GLU A 422 81.98 52.21 34.57
C GLU A 422 80.93 52.68 33.55
N ARG A 423 81.28 53.65 32.67
CA ARG A 423 80.41 54.06 31.55
C ARG A 423 80.07 52.88 30.61
N ARG A 424 81.02 52.00 30.29
CA ARG A 424 80.77 50.83 29.42
C ARG A 424 79.82 49.84 30.10
N ASP A 425 80.08 49.50 31.35
CA ASP A 425 79.20 48.67 32.18
C ASP A 425 77.76 49.24 32.27
N LEU A 426 77.59 50.56 32.25
CA LEU A 426 76.27 51.22 32.21
C LEU A 426 75.65 51.16 30.80
N THR A 427 76.43 51.36 29.73
CA THR A 427 75.97 51.25 28.33
C THR A 427 75.49 49.83 27.99
N ASP A 428 76.24 48.81 28.41
CA ASP A 428 75.92 47.41 28.11
C ASP A 428 74.62 46.95 28.81
N LYS A 429 74.37 47.43 30.05
CA LYS A 429 73.08 47.24 30.75
C LYS A 429 71.93 47.92 30.02
N LEU A 430 72.15 49.12 29.50
CA LEU A 430 71.15 49.89 28.76
C LEU A 430 70.71 49.15 27.48
N GLN A 431 71.67 48.59 26.72
CA GLN A 431 71.39 47.75 25.55
C GLN A 431 70.64 46.46 25.92
N HIS A 432 70.96 45.83 27.06
CA HIS A 432 70.27 44.63 27.52
C HIS A 432 68.78 44.90 27.82
N LEU A 433 68.48 46.01 28.51
CA LEU A 433 67.09 46.40 28.81
C LEU A 433 66.29 46.71 27.53
N GLU A 434 66.90 47.34 26.52
CA GLU A 434 66.23 47.59 25.24
C GLU A 434 65.84 46.30 24.51
N ALA A 435 66.64 45.23 24.63
CA ALA A 435 66.36 43.93 24.01
C ALA A 435 65.22 43.15 24.73
N GLU A 436 65.10 43.25 26.05
CA GLU A 436 63.96 42.65 26.77
C GLU A 436 62.66 43.41 26.48
N LEU A 437 62.77 44.74 26.33
CA LEU A 437 61.65 45.63 25.99
C LEU A 437 61.21 45.46 24.53
N SER A 438 62.06 44.98 23.61
CA SER A 438 61.62 44.54 22.27
C SER A 438 60.96 43.14 22.31
N SER A 439 61.55 42.18 23.02
CA SER A 439 61.03 40.80 23.16
C SER A 439 59.59 40.76 23.71
N THR A 440 59.30 41.55 24.74
CA THR A 440 57.95 41.64 25.32
C THR A 440 56.90 42.19 24.33
N ARG A 441 57.28 43.18 23.49
CA ARG A 441 56.40 43.72 22.44
C ARG A 441 56.04 42.68 21.37
N GLU A 442 56.97 41.82 20.97
CA GLU A 442 56.69 40.73 20.03
C GLU A 442 55.67 39.73 20.61
N LEU A 443 55.82 39.37 21.88
CA LEU A 443 54.89 38.48 22.58
C LEU A 443 53.47 39.06 22.67
N SER A 444 53.35 40.38 22.86
CA SER A 444 52.08 41.10 22.85
C SER A 444 51.36 40.99 21.48
N LEU A 445 52.08 41.23 20.37
CA LEU A 445 51.52 41.12 19.02
C LEU A 445 50.97 39.72 18.70
N VAL A 446 51.66 38.66 19.16
CA VAL A 446 51.18 37.27 19.00
C VAL A 446 49.88 37.04 19.78
N LEU A 447 49.75 37.56 20.99
CA LEU A 447 48.52 37.49 21.78
C LEU A 447 47.36 38.25 21.11
N SER A 448 47.58 39.45 20.60
CA SER A 448 46.56 40.23 19.87
C SER A 448 46.05 39.50 18.62
N SER A 449 46.95 38.91 17.81
CA SER A 449 46.56 38.12 16.64
C SER A 449 45.76 36.86 16.98
N SER A 450 46.02 36.29 18.16
CA SER A 450 45.29 35.12 18.67
C SER A 450 43.85 35.49 19.05
N LEU A 451 43.66 36.64 19.72
CA LEU A 451 42.34 37.19 20.07
C LEU A 451 41.49 37.44 18.81
N GLU A 452 42.03 38.15 17.81
CA GLU A 452 41.33 38.47 16.56
C GLU A 452 40.84 37.20 15.84
N SER A 453 41.62 36.12 15.88
CA SER A 453 41.24 34.83 15.29
C SER A 453 40.06 34.16 16.00
N LEU A 454 39.92 34.37 17.31
CA LEU A 454 38.84 33.82 18.14
C LEU A 454 37.58 34.68 18.10
N GLU A 455 37.71 36.01 18.03
CA GLU A 455 36.56 36.90 17.82
C GLU A 455 35.85 36.58 16.50
N LYS A 456 36.61 36.42 15.41
CA LYS A 456 36.10 35.93 14.12
C LYS A 456 35.44 34.56 14.22
N ARG A 457 35.98 33.65 15.05
CA ARG A 457 35.38 32.33 15.31
C ARG A 457 34.05 32.44 16.07
N LYS A 458 33.93 33.38 17.01
CA LYS A 458 32.69 33.69 17.74
C LYS A 458 31.62 34.27 16.81
N GLU A 459 31.96 35.23 15.96
CA GLU A 459 31.02 35.79 14.97
C GLU A 459 30.44 34.67 14.08
N VAL A 460 31.31 33.82 13.51
CA VAL A 460 30.88 32.67 12.69
C VAL A 460 30.05 31.64 13.48
N LEU A 461 30.24 31.51 14.80
CA LEU A 461 29.39 30.66 15.64
C LEU A 461 28.05 31.33 15.98
N GLN A 462 28.03 32.65 16.15
CA GLN A 462 26.84 33.45 16.45
C GLN A 462 25.90 33.51 15.24
N ASP A 463 26.43 33.75 14.04
CA ASP A 463 25.68 33.68 12.77
C ASP A 463 25.10 32.28 12.54
N LYS A 464 25.88 31.23 12.82
CA LYS A 464 25.40 29.85 12.73
C LYS A 464 24.29 29.54 13.74
N LEU A 465 24.43 30.00 14.98
CA LEU A 465 23.39 29.82 16.00
C LEU A 465 22.09 30.51 15.58
N GLY A 466 22.15 31.77 15.14
CA GLY A 466 20.98 32.50 14.64
C GLY A 466 20.38 31.89 13.37
N SER A 467 21.20 31.39 12.45
CA SER A 467 20.71 30.66 11.26
C SER A 467 20.00 29.37 11.64
N LEU A 468 20.52 28.63 12.63
CA LEU A 468 19.93 27.37 13.08
C LEU A 468 18.65 27.62 13.89
N GLU A 469 18.63 28.61 14.78
CA GLU A 469 17.42 29.03 15.50
C GLU A 469 16.29 29.38 14.54
N ASN A 470 16.54 30.21 13.52
CA ASN A 470 15.53 30.54 12.51
C ASN A 470 15.03 29.30 11.76
N GLN A 471 15.94 28.42 11.32
CA GLN A 471 15.58 27.19 10.64
C GLN A 471 14.72 26.27 11.54
N HIS A 472 15.07 26.11 12.83
CA HIS A 472 14.26 25.35 13.77
C HIS A 472 12.93 26.03 14.10
N LEU A 473 12.82 27.36 14.01
CA LEU A 473 11.55 28.08 14.18
C LEU A 473 10.61 27.83 12.99
N GLU A 474 11.14 27.84 11.76
CA GLU A 474 10.41 27.45 10.56
C GLU A 474 10.02 25.96 10.57
N ASP A 475 10.97 25.07 10.88
CA ASP A 475 10.70 23.63 10.94
C ASP A 475 9.76 23.27 12.10
N ALA A 476 9.88 23.86 13.30
CA ALA A 476 8.91 23.66 14.38
C ALA A 476 7.52 24.17 14.00
N SER A 477 7.40 25.32 13.31
CA SER A 477 6.12 25.84 12.80
C SER A 477 5.49 24.90 11.74
N ARG A 478 6.33 24.37 10.85
CA ARG A 478 5.96 23.38 9.83
C ARG A 478 5.53 22.04 10.44
N LEU A 479 6.31 21.48 11.36
CA LEU A 479 5.99 20.25 12.09
C LEU A 479 4.74 20.43 12.95
N LYS A 480 4.56 21.58 13.61
CA LYS A 480 3.35 21.94 14.34
C LYS A 480 2.13 21.95 13.42
N THR A 481 2.25 22.57 12.24
CA THR A 481 1.19 22.59 11.22
C THR A 481 0.89 21.18 10.70
N GLN A 482 1.89 20.32 10.52
CA GLN A 482 1.71 18.92 10.10
C GLN A 482 1.05 18.07 11.21
N LEU A 483 1.44 18.26 12.47
CA LEU A 483 0.84 17.61 13.63
C LEU A 483 -0.63 18.01 13.82
N ASP A 484 -0.94 19.30 13.74
CA ASP A 484 -2.31 19.80 13.87
C ASP A 484 -3.19 19.28 12.69
N GLN A 485 -2.64 19.14 11.49
CA GLN A 485 -3.31 18.48 10.36
C GLN A 485 -3.47 16.97 10.55
N ALA A 486 -2.48 16.27 11.10
CA ALA A 486 -2.56 14.84 11.39
C ALA A 486 -3.64 14.58 12.45
N GLN A 487 -3.61 15.31 13.58
CA GLN A 487 -4.61 15.23 14.63
C GLN A 487 -6.04 15.51 14.12
N ALA A 488 -6.22 16.49 13.22
CA ALA A 488 -7.52 16.75 12.59
C ALA A 488 -8.01 15.59 11.71
N ARG A 489 -7.11 14.92 10.97
CA ARG A 489 -7.42 13.68 10.22
C ARG A 489 -7.75 12.53 11.16
N THR A 490 -6.94 12.31 12.21
CA THR A 490 -7.16 11.29 13.24
C THR A 490 -8.52 11.48 13.93
N HIS A 491 -8.90 12.70 14.31
CA HIS A 491 -10.22 12.98 14.87
C HIS A 491 -11.36 12.74 13.86
N THR A 492 -11.13 12.99 12.57
CA THR A 492 -12.12 12.72 11.52
C THR A 492 -12.32 11.23 11.33
N LEU A 493 -11.23 10.46 11.20
CA LEU A 493 -11.24 8.99 11.11
C LEU A 493 -11.81 8.32 12.36
N GLN A 494 -11.49 8.83 13.56
CA GLN A 494 -12.07 8.37 14.83
C GLN A 494 -13.59 8.52 14.85
N LYS A 495 -14.10 9.65 14.35
CA LYS A 495 -15.55 9.87 14.24
C LYS A 495 -16.19 8.95 13.20
N GLU A 496 -15.55 8.74 12.05
CA GLU A 496 -16.02 7.79 11.03
C GLU A 496 -16.02 6.34 11.57
N TYR A 497 -15.04 5.98 12.40
CA TYR A 497 -15.01 4.72 13.14
C TYR A 497 -16.17 4.60 14.15
N GLU A 498 -16.45 5.64 14.94
CA GLU A 498 -17.58 5.65 15.89
C GLU A 498 -18.94 5.58 15.17
N ASP A 499 -19.11 6.32 14.07
CA ASP A 499 -20.32 6.31 13.23
C ASP A 499 -20.52 4.93 12.54
N THR A 500 -19.46 4.26 12.10
CA THR A 500 -19.55 2.90 11.53
C THR A 500 -19.73 1.81 12.61
N GLN A 501 -19.15 1.96 13.79
CA GLN A 501 -19.37 1.08 14.95
C GLN A 501 -20.82 1.17 15.43
N SER A 502 -21.40 2.37 15.46
CA SER A 502 -22.82 2.61 15.74
C SER A 502 -23.72 1.91 14.71
N GLN A 503 -23.42 2.05 13.41
CA GLN A 503 -24.14 1.34 12.35
C GLN A 503 -24.03 -0.19 12.45
N LEU A 504 -22.87 -0.74 12.85
CA LEU A 504 -22.70 -2.17 13.11
C LEU A 504 -23.57 -2.66 14.27
N PHE A 505 -23.60 -1.91 15.39
CA PHE A 505 -24.45 -2.24 16.54
C PHE A 505 -25.94 -2.28 16.15
N ASP A 506 -26.38 -1.28 15.38
CA ASP A 506 -27.76 -1.12 14.96
C ASP A 506 -28.18 -2.14 13.87
N LEU A 507 -27.23 -2.58 13.04
CA LEU A 507 -27.41 -3.69 12.09
C LEU A 507 -27.46 -5.06 12.81
N ARG A 508 -26.60 -5.26 13.82
CA ARG A 508 -26.60 -6.46 14.67
C ARG A 508 -27.90 -6.60 15.44
N ARG A 509 -28.39 -5.51 16.06
CA ARG A 509 -29.67 -5.47 16.77
C ARG A 509 -30.85 -5.82 15.86
N ARG A 510 -30.82 -5.35 14.60
CA ARG A 510 -31.81 -5.72 13.56
C ARG A 510 -31.72 -7.20 13.16
N TYR A 511 -30.51 -7.77 13.05
CA TYR A 511 -30.30 -9.19 12.80
C TYR A 511 -30.84 -10.07 13.95
N GLU A 512 -30.50 -9.75 15.20
CA GLU A 512 -30.95 -10.48 16.39
C GLU A 512 -32.48 -10.46 16.53
N LYS A 513 -33.13 -9.31 16.26
CA LYS A 513 -34.61 -9.21 16.18
C LYS A 513 -35.19 -10.09 15.07
N THR A 514 -34.54 -10.16 13.90
CA THR A 514 -35.01 -10.97 12.76
C THR A 514 -34.90 -12.47 13.04
N GLU A 515 -33.85 -12.92 13.74
CA GLU A 515 -33.73 -14.30 14.21
C GLU A 515 -34.80 -14.64 15.27
N GLN A 516 -35.10 -13.72 16.19
CA GLN A 516 -36.16 -13.92 17.18
C GLN A 516 -37.56 -14.02 16.53
N GLU A 517 -37.86 -13.17 15.54
CA GLU A 517 -39.10 -13.25 14.75
C GLU A 517 -39.21 -14.58 13.98
N LYS A 518 -38.11 -15.03 13.38
CA LYS A 518 -38.00 -16.33 12.70
C LYS A 518 -38.24 -17.51 13.67
N LEU A 519 -37.73 -17.44 14.90
CA LEU A 519 -37.99 -18.45 15.94
C LEU A 519 -39.46 -18.49 16.34
N ASN A 520 -40.07 -17.33 16.60
CA ASN A 520 -41.51 -17.24 16.91
C ASN A 520 -42.37 -17.83 15.78
N ILE A 521 -42.13 -17.43 14.52
CA ILE A 521 -42.83 -17.95 13.34
C ILE A 521 -42.62 -19.48 13.18
N HIS A 522 -41.47 -20.01 13.60
CA HIS A 522 -41.24 -21.46 13.59
C HIS A 522 -42.07 -22.18 14.66
N GLN A 523 -42.19 -21.59 15.85
CA GLN A 523 -43.00 -22.12 16.96
C GLN A 523 -44.50 -22.05 16.66
N GLU A 524 -44.98 -20.96 16.06
CA GLU A 524 -46.36 -20.84 15.53
C GLU A 524 -46.66 -21.93 14.48
N LEU A 525 -45.72 -22.22 13.58
CA LEU A 525 -45.86 -23.28 12.58
C LEU A 525 -45.93 -24.68 13.22
N GLU A 526 -45.14 -24.97 14.25
CA GLU A 526 -45.22 -26.21 15.02
C GLU A 526 -46.54 -26.32 15.80
N GLN A 527 -47.05 -25.22 16.36
CA GLN A 527 -48.38 -25.17 16.99
C GLN A 527 -49.51 -25.43 15.98
N CYS A 528 -49.56 -24.71 14.85
CA CYS A 528 -50.55 -24.94 13.80
C CYS A 528 -50.51 -26.38 13.26
N ARG A 529 -49.32 -26.95 13.09
CA ARG A 529 -49.11 -28.34 12.68
C ARG A 529 -49.63 -29.34 13.72
N SER A 530 -49.49 -29.02 15.01
CA SER A 530 -50.01 -29.83 16.11
C SER A 530 -51.54 -29.76 16.19
N SER A 531 -52.13 -28.58 16.02
CA SER A 531 -53.59 -28.40 15.94
C SER A 531 -54.21 -29.12 14.73
N LEU A 532 -53.53 -29.11 13.57
CA LEU A 532 -53.96 -29.88 12.39
C LEU A 532 -53.97 -31.38 12.65
N LYS A 533 -52.93 -31.93 13.30
CA LYS A 533 -52.93 -33.33 13.74
C LYS A 533 -54.10 -33.63 14.68
N LEU A 534 -54.32 -32.80 15.70
CA LEU A 534 -55.40 -33.00 16.67
C LEU A 534 -56.80 -33.03 16.02
N LEU A 535 -57.01 -32.23 14.97
CA LEU A 535 -58.24 -32.25 14.17
C LEU A 535 -58.36 -33.50 13.29
N GLN A 536 -57.25 -33.96 12.70
CA GLN A 536 -57.18 -35.19 11.91
C GLN A 536 -57.38 -36.45 12.77
N ASP A 537 -56.83 -36.49 13.99
CA ASP A 537 -57.01 -37.58 14.94
C ASP A 537 -58.45 -37.59 15.48
N LYS A 538 -59.05 -36.42 15.74
CA LYS A 538 -60.49 -36.29 16.08
C LYS A 538 -61.45 -36.72 14.97
N THR A 539 -61.00 -36.80 13.72
CA THR A 539 -61.78 -37.38 12.61
C THR A 539 -61.51 -38.86 12.38
N SER A 540 -60.63 -39.48 13.19
CA SER A 540 -60.13 -40.86 12.99
C SER A 540 -60.51 -41.86 14.10
N SER A 541 -61.35 -41.48 15.07
CA SER A 541 -61.94 -42.39 16.07
C SER A 541 -63.39 -42.76 15.70
N PRO A 542 -63.79 -44.05 15.67
CA PRO A 542 -65.06 -44.48 15.06
C PRO A 542 -66.30 -44.43 15.99
N SER A 543 -67.46 -44.64 15.35
CA SER A 543 -68.81 -44.98 15.88
C SER A 543 -69.86 -43.86 16.02
N ILE A 544 -71.12 -44.28 15.83
CA ILE A 544 -72.41 -43.58 16.13
C ILE A 544 -72.71 -42.23 15.43
N LEU A 545 -72.51 -42.10 14.11
CA LEU A 545 -73.15 -41.00 13.34
C LEU A 545 -73.67 -41.34 11.92
N GLN A 546 -73.44 -42.54 11.39
CA GLN A 546 -73.91 -42.91 10.04
C GLN A 546 -75.45 -42.80 9.82
N PRO A 547 -76.36 -43.24 10.72
CA PRO A 547 -77.79 -43.12 10.45
C PRO A 547 -78.25 -41.65 10.43
N VAL A 548 -77.69 -40.78 11.27
CA VAL A 548 -78.08 -39.36 11.33
C VAL A 548 -77.62 -38.61 10.08
N GLN A 549 -76.39 -38.87 9.60
CA GLN A 549 -75.91 -38.27 8.34
C GLN A 549 -76.67 -38.79 7.12
N ALA A 550 -77.04 -40.08 7.10
CA ALA A 550 -77.88 -40.63 6.02
C ALA A 550 -79.28 -40.00 5.99
N ILE A 551 -79.93 -39.83 7.15
CA ILE A 551 -81.23 -39.15 7.25
C ILE A 551 -81.13 -37.68 6.84
N PHE A 552 -80.07 -36.97 7.25
CA PHE A 552 -79.89 -35.56 6.89
C PHE A 552 -79.63 -35.38 5.39
N MET A 553 -78.78 -36.23 4.78
CA MET A 553 -78.56 -36.23 3.32
C MET A 553 -79.83 -36.63 2.56
N GLY A 554 -80.61 -37.59 3.06
CA GLY A 554 -81.89 -37.99 2.48
C GLY A 554 -82.93 -36.86 2.50
N LEU A 555 -83.03 -36.12 3.60
CA LEU A 555 -83.89 -34.93 3.71
C LEU A 555 -83.45 -33.81 2.76
N VAL A 556 -82.14 -33.56 2.63
CA VAL A 556 -81.60 -32.57 1.68
C VAL A 556 -81.89 -32.99 0.23
N LEU A 557 -81.72 -34.26 -0.12
CA LEU A 557 -82.02 -34.77 -1.46
C LEU A 557 -83.52 -34.74 -1.77
N ALA A 558 -84.39 -35.09 -0.82
CA ALA A 558 -85.84 -34.98 -0.98
C ALA A 558 -86.30 -33.53 -1.15
N LEU A 559 -85.70 -32.58 -0.42
CA LEU A 559 -86.01 -31.16 -0.52
C LEU A 559 -85.49 -30.56 -1.84
N LEU A 560 -84.32 -30.97 -2.31
CA LEU A 560 -83.83 -30.62 -3.66
C LEU A 560 -84.72 -31.19 -4.76
N TYR A 561 -85.18 -32.44 -4.64
CA TYR A 561 -86.12 -33.05 -5.58
C TYR A 561 -87.46 -32.31 -5.60
N TRP A 562 -87.99 -31.90 -4.44
CA TRP A 562 -89.19 -31.08 -4.35
C TRP A 562 -89.01 -29.67 -4.95
N CYS A 563 -87.85 -29.04 -4.75
CA CYS A 563 -87.58 -27.69 -5.25
C CYS A 563 -87.25 -27.62 -6.75
N PHE A 564 -86.71 -28.68 -7.36
CA PHE A 564 -86.32 -28.70 -8.77
C PHE A 564 -87.15 -29.64 -9.67
N GLY A 565 -87.98 -30.52 -9.09
CA GLY A 565 -88.84 -31.48 -9.79
C GLY A 565 -90.06 -30.90 -10.51
N GLN A 566 -90.15 -29.57 -10.66
CA GLN A 566 -91.09 -28.89 -11.57
C GLN A 566 -90.38 -28.05 -12.65
N LEU A 567 -89.09 -28.30 -12.90
CA LEU A 567 -88.33 -27.69 -14.00
C LEU A 567 -87.77 -28.73 -14.99
N TRP A 568 -88.36 -29.93 -15.02
CA TRP A 568 -88.19 -31.01 -15.99
C TRP A 568 -89.55 -31.64 -16.30
#